data_AF-A0A7V9VFS4-F1
#
_entry.id   AF-A0A7V9VFS4-F1
#
_cell.length_a   1.000
_cell.length_b   1.000
_cell.length_c   1.000
_cell.angle_alpha   90.00
_cell.angle_beta   90.00
_cell.angle_gamma   90.00
#
_symmetry.space_group_name_H-M   'P 1'
#
loop_
_entity.id
_entity.type
_entity.pdbx_description
1 polymer ?
#
loop_
_entity_poly.entity_id
_entity_poly.type
_entity_poly.pdbx_seq_one_letter_code
_entity_poly.pdbx_strand_id
1 'polypeptide(L)' 'MTIEKSWALGKVWYHDRLSPDFHRRTIEQALVIFEDLGLTGPFWSFVEHTPTP' A
#
# COMPACT_ATOMS: atom_id res chain seq x y z
N MET A 1 -2.93 -7.25 11.55
CA MET A 1 -3.78 -7.11 10.35
C MET A 1 -5.05 -7.91 10.60
N THR A 2 -6.23 -7.38 10.24
CA THR A 2 -7.51 -8.12 10.33
C THR A 2 -8.03 -8.45 8.93
N ILE A 3 -9.03 -9.34 8.83
CA ILE A 3 -9.63 -9.72 7.54
C ILE A 3 -10.28 -8.51 6.86
N GLU A 4 -10.94 -7.65 7.63
CA GLU A 4 -11.59 -6.44 7.14
C GLU A 4 -10.58 -5.47 6.53
N LYS A 5 -9.43 -5.29 7.18
CA LYS A 5 -8.34 -4.45 6.66
C LYS A 5 -7.70 -5.06 5.42
N SER A 6 -7.50 -6.37 5.38
CA SER A 6 -7.02 -7.08 4.18
C SER A 6 -7.99 -6.93 3.00
N TRP A 7 -9.29 -7.02 3.26
CA TRP A 7 -10.33 -6.83 2.25
C TRP A 7 -10.38 -5.39 1.76
N ALA A 8 -10.32 -4.41 2.66
CA ALA A 8 -10.28 -2.99 2.31
C ALA A 8 -9.06 -2.67 1.43
N LEU A 9 -7.89 -3.18 1.81
CA LEU A 9 -6.67 -3.05 1.02
C LEU A 9 -6.83 -3.69 -0.37
N GLY A 10 -7.36 -4.90 -0.45
CA GLY A 10 -7.60 -5.61 -1.71
C GLY A 10 -8.52 -4.84 -2.66
N LYS A 11 -9.60 -4.25 -2.14
CA LYS A 11 -10.48 -3.38 -2.95
C LYS A 11 -9.69 -2.21 -3.55
N VAL A 12 -8.94 -1.46 -2.74
CA VAL A 12 -8.14 -0.33 -3.24
C VAL A 12 -7.13 -0.80 -4.28
N TRP A 13 -6.46 -1.93 -4.05
CA TRP A 13 -5.39 -2.43 -4.92
C TRP A 13 -5.86 -2.91 -6.29
N TYR A 14 -7.10 -3.43 -6.37
CA TYR A 14 -7.60 -4.11 -7.56
C TYR A 14 -8.83 -3.47 -8.22
N HIS A 15 -9.46 -2.44 -7.63
CA HIS A 15 -10.71 -1.88 -8.18
C HIS A 15 -10.58 -1.36 -9.62
N ASP A 16 -9.40 -0.84 -9.97
CA ASP A 16 -9.09 -0.18 -11.24
C ASP A 16 -8.14 -1.01 -12.12
N ARG A 17 -7.80 -2.24 -11.71
CA ARG A 17 -6.73 -3.05 -12.33
C ARG A 17 -6.94 -3.35 -13.82
N LEU A 18 -8.20 -3.38 -14.27
CA LEU A 18 -8.58 -3.64 -15.66
C LEU A 18 -8.91 -2.36 -16.44
N SER A 19 -8.79 -1.19 -15.81
CA SER A 19 -8.99 0.08 -16.48
C SER A 19 -7.87 0.33 -17.51
N PRO A 20 -8.16 0.87 -18.70
CA PRO A 20 -7.12 1.34 -19.62
C PRO A 20 -6.28 2.48 -19.03
N ASP A 21 -6.82 3.20 -18.03
CA ASP A 21 -6.13 4.27 -17.31
C ASP A 21 -5.41 3.76 -16.05
N PHE A 22 -5.27 2.44 -15.89
CA PHE A 22 -4.60 1.88 -14.72
C PHE A 22 -3.11 2.24 -14.74
N HIS A 23 -2.66 2.84 -13.64
CA HIS A 23 -1.25 3.09 -13.39
C HIS A 23 -0.84 2.44 -12.07
N ARG A 24 0.42 1.98 -12.01
CA ARG A 24 0.99 1.51 -10.75
C ARG A 24 1.05 2.67 -9.76
N ARG A 25 0.74 2.38 -8.49
CA ARG A 25 0.87 3.33 -7.40
C ARG A 25 2.35 3.62 -7.13
N THR A 26 2.69 4.88 -6.87
CA THR A 26 4.01 5.25 -6.35
C THR A 26 4.15 4.81 -4.89
N ILE A 27 5.36 4.90 -4.34
CA ILE A 27 5.62 4.58 -2.94
C ILE A 27 4.81 5.50 -2.03
N GLU A 28 4.79 6.79 -2.35
CA GLU A 28 4.06 7.81 -1.58
C GLU A 28 2.55 7.52 -1.58
N GLN A 29 1.99 7.18 -2.74
CA GLN A 29 0.58 6.80 -2.86
C GLN A 29 0.24 5.53 -2.06
N ALA A 30 1.13 4.54 -2.05
CA ALA A 30 0.95 3.33 -1.27
C ALA A 30 0.98 3.61 0.24
N LEU A 31 1.91 4.47 0.70
CA LEU A 31 2.02 4.85 2.11
C LEU A 31 0.76 5.58 2.62
N VAL A 32 0.20 6.50 1.82
CA VAL A 32 -1.08 7.16 2.16
C VAL A 32 -2.21 6.15 2.31
N ILE A 33 -2.32 5.18 1.40
CA ILE A 33 -3.34 4.12 1.49
C ILE A 33 -3.16 3.28 2.76
N PHE A 34 -1.91 2.98 3.13
CA PHE A 34 -1.62 2.23 4.34
C PHE A 34 -2.01 3.02 5.59
N GLU A 35 -1.67 4.31 5.66
CA GLU A 35 -2.05 5.19 6.76
C GLU A 35 -3.57 5.30 6.91
N ASP A 36 -4.29 5.53 5.81
CA ASP A 36 -5.76 5.62 5.78
C ASP A 36 -6.44 4.33 6.27
N LEU A 37 -5.85 3.16 5.98
CA LEU A 37 -6.33 1.86 6.44
C LEU A 37 -5.83 1.49 7.86
N GLY A 38 -5.04 2.37 8.49
CA GLY A 38 -4.41 2.14 9.80
C GLY A 38 -3.44 0.96 9.77
N LEU A 39 -2.65 0.85 8.71
CA LEU A 39 -1.59 -0.13 8.48
C LEU A 39 -0.23 0.53 8.76
N THR A 40 0.16 0.61 10.04
CA THR A 40 1.30 1.43 10.50
C THR A 40 2.48 0.61 11.05
N GLY A 41 2.52 -0.70 10.79
CA GLY A 41 3.63 -1.55 11.25
C GLY A 41 4.90 -1.41 10.37
N PRO A 42 6.09 -1.85 10.84
CA PRO A 42 7.35 -1.71 10.10
C PRO A 42 7.34 -2.29 8.69
N PHE A 43 6.54 -3.33 8.45
CA PHE A 43 6.32 -3.91 7.12
C PHE A 43 5.66 -2.92 6.13
N TRP A 44 4.81 -2.02 6.64
CA TRP A 44 4.06 -1.03 5.86
C TRP A 44 4.78 0.32 5.78
N SER A 45 5.90 0.46 6.50
CA SER A 45 6.77 1.62 6.41
C SER A 45 7.84 1.39 5.33
N PHE A 46 8.12 2.42 4.55
CA PHE A 46 9.29 2.40 3.69
C PHE A 46 10.52 2.80 4.52
N VAL A 47 11.33 1.80 4.89
CA VAL A 47 12.66 2.05 5.44
C VAL A 47 13.62 1.94 4.28
N GLU A 48 14.19 3.06 3.84
CA GLU A 48 15.35 3.00 2.95
C GLU A 48 16.45 2.22 3.67
N HIS A 49 16.68 0.99 3.23
CA HIS A 49 17.83 0.23 3.67
C HIS A 49 19.04 0.83 2.97
N THR A 50 19.68 1.82 3.59
CA THR A 50 21.05 2.20 3.21
C THR A 50 21.92 0.99 3.59
N PRO A 51 22.59 0.31 2.64
CA PRO A 51 23.53 -0.73 3.00
C PRO A 51 24.66 -0.06 3.80
N THR A 52 24.84 -0.46 5.05
CA THR A 52 25.99 -0.05 5.87
C THR A 52 27.27 -0.49 5.14
N PRO A 53 28.27 0.41 4.98
CA PRO A 53 29.48 0.14 4.21
C PRO A 53 30.32 -1.01 4.78
#